data_AF-A0A0P9FTP0-F1
#
_entry.id   AF-A0A0P9FTP0-F1
#
_cell.length_a   1.000
_cell.length_b   1.000
_cell.length_c   1.000
_cell.angle_alpha   90.00
_cell.angle_beta   90.00
_cell.angle_gamma   90.00
#
_symmetry.space_group_name_H-M   'P 1'
#
loop_
_entity.id
_entity.type
_entity.pdbx_description
1 polymer ?
#
loop_
_entity_poly.entity_id
_entity_poly.type
_entity_poly.pdbx_seq_one_letter_code
_entity_poly.pdbx_strand_id
1 'polypeptide(L)' 'MRETVGRDMGVKAAGGIRTLKEALAMIQAGANRIGTSTGVAIIEEFPE' A
#
# COMPACT_ATOMS: atom_id res chain seq x y z
N MET A 1 -13.20 3.28 0.65
CA MET A 1 -12.54 3.50 1.95
C MET A 1 -11.99 4.90 2.07
N ARG A 2 -10.95 5.29 1.31
CA ARG A 2 -10.39 6.65 1.35
C ARG A 2 -11.46 7.74 1.23
N GLU A 3 -12.30 7.67 0.20
CA GLU A 3 -13.39 8.62 -0.02
C GLU A 3 -14.32 8.74 1.20
N THR A 4 -14.71 7.61 1.79
CA THR A 4 -15.62 7.54 2.93
C THR A 4 -15.05 8.15 4.20
N VAL A 5 -13.75 7.95 4.47
CA VAL A 5 -13.14 8.33 5.76
C VAL A 5 -12.44 9.69 5.74
N GLY A 6 -12.46 10.40 4.60
CA GLY A 6 -11.80 11.70 4.47
C GLY A 6 -10.27 11.60 4.56
N ARG A 7 -9.58 12.71 4.87
CA ARG A 7 -8.11 12.75 4.96
C ARG A 7 -7.56 12.49 6.36
N ASP A 8 -8.38 12.73 7.38
CA ASP A 8 -7.92 12.73 8.79
C ASP A 8 -7.75 11.31 9.35
N MET A 9 -8.38 10.31 8.74
CA MET A 9 -8.25 8.92 9.14
C MET A 9 -7.38 8.11 8.17
N GLY A 10 -6.42 7.37 8.73
CA GLY A 10 -5.51 6.52 7.96
C GLY A 10 -6.20 5.27 7.38
N VAL A 11 -5.82 4.87 6.17
CA VAL A 11 -6.29 3.63 5.52
C VAL A 11 -5.11 2.66 5.38
N LYS A 12 -5.30 1.40 5.83
CA LYS A 12 -4.36 0.30 5.62
C LYS A 12 -4.90 -0.61 4.52
N ALA A 13 -4.13 -0.78 3.44
CA ALA A 13 -4.38 -1.83 2.45
C ALA A 13 -3.60 -3.09 2.85
N ALA A 14 -4.26 -4.24 2.91
CA ALA A 14 -3.64 -5.50 3.30
C ALA A 14 -4.35 -6.69 2.63
N GLY A 15 -3.61 -7.80 2.49
CA GLY A 15 -4.08 -9.03 1.86
C GLY A 15 -3.70 -9.10 0.38
N GLY A 16 -2.86 -10.07 0.02
CA GLY A 16 -2.51 -10.35 -1.39
C GLY A 16 -1.52 -9.39 -2.06
N ILE A 17 -1.08 -8.30 -1.41
CA ILE A 17 -0.13 -7.34 -1.98
C ILE A 17 1.29 -7.91 -1.91
N ARG A 18 1.85 -8.34 -3.05
CA ARG A 18 3.13 -9.07 -3.10
C ARG A 18 4.22 -8.39 -3.89
N THR A 19 3.85 -7.48 -4.81
CA THR A 19 4.77 -6.80 -5.73
C THR A 19 4.82 -5.29 -5.48
N LEU A 20 5.88 -4.63 -5.95
CA LEU A 20 5.96 -3.17 -5.85
C LEU A 20 4.82 -2.47 -6.59
N LYS A 21 4.47 -2.96 -7.78
CA LYS A 21 3.37 -2.41 -8.59
C LYS A 21 2.04 -2.40 -7.82
N GLU A 22 1.71 -3.49 -7.14
CA GLU A 22 0.49 -3.58 -6.34
C GLU A 22 0.52 -2.63 -5.15
N ALA A 23 1.66 -2.54 -4.45
CA ALA A 23 1.83 -1.62 -3.33
C ALA A 23 1.64 -0.17 -3.77
N LEU A 24 2.26 0.25 -4.87
CA LEU A 24 2.11 1.58 -5.45
C LEU A 24 0.68 1.88 -5.88
N ALA A 25 -0.01 0.91 -6.50
CA ALA A 25 -1.42 1.05 -6.87
C ALA A 25 -2.30 1.32 -5.64
N MET A 26 -2.04 0.63 -4.52
CA MET A 26 -2.80 0.87 -3.28
C MET A 26 -2.49 2.23 -2.65
N ILE A 27 -1.23 2.68 -2.72
CA ILE A 27 -0.85 4.03 -2.27
C ILE A 27 -1.56 5.09 -3.12
N GLN A 28 -1.56 4.95 -4.45
CA GLN A 28 -2.27 5.85 -5.36
C GLN A 28 -3.78 5.84 -5.12
N ALA A 29 -4.37 4.70 -4.76
CA ALA A 29 -5.77 4.59 -4.34
C ALA A 29 -6.06 5.24 -2.97
N GLY A 30 -5.04 5.72 -2.26
CA GLY A 30 -5.17 6.49 -1.02
C GLY A 30 -4.91 5.70 0.26
N ALA A 31 -4.24 4.53 0.19
CA ALA A 31 -3.73 3.86 1.38
C ALA A 31 -2.54 4.64 1.98
N ASN A 32 -2.51 4.78 3.30
CA ASN A 32 -1.36 5.35 4.02
C ASN A 32 -0.37 4.28 4.46
N ARG A 33 -0.80 3.01 4.49
CA ARG A 33 0.01 1.90 4.99
C ARG A 33 -0.31 0.63 4.22
N ILE A 34 0.75 -0.12 3.94
CA ILE A 34 0.66 -1.44 3.32
C ILE A 34 0.92 -2.50 4.39
N GLY A 35 0.01 -3.45 4.51
CA GLY A 35 0.19 -4.67 5.30
C GLY A 35 0.48 -5.84 4.39
N THR A 36 1.73 -6.33 4.41
CA THR A 36 2.19 -7.44 3.57
C THR A 36 3.21 -8.29 4.32
N SER A 37 3.24 -9.59 4.02
CA SER A 37 4.26 -10.53 4.50
C SER A 37 5.50 -10.58 3.60
N THR A 38 5.47 -9.95 2.42
CA THR A 38 6.57 -9.94 1.44
C THR A 38 7.21 -8.56 1.31
N GLY A 39 7.29 -7.82 2.42
CA GLY A 39 7.78 -6.44 2.43
C GLY A 39 9.20 -6.28 1.90
N VAL A 40 10.09 -7.24 2.19
CA VAL A 40 11.48 -7.23 1.70
C VAL A 40 11.53 -7.24 0.17
N ALA A 41 10.85 -8.19 -0.48
CA ALA A 41 10.81 -8.28 -1.94
C ALA A 41 10.27 -7.00 -2.61
N ILE A 42 9.24 -6.39 -2.02
CA ILE A 42 8.68 -5.12 -2.51
C ILE A 42 9.71 -3.98 -2.47
N ILE A 43 10.52 -3.93 -1.41
CA ILE A 43 11.54 -2.89 -1.25
C ILE A 43 12.74 -3.15 -2.17
N GLU A 44 13.13 -4.40 -2.39
CA GLU A 44 14.20 -4.76 -3.34
C GLU A 44 13.87 -4.35 -4.79
N GLU A 45 12.59 -4.30 -5.16
CA GLU A 45 12.12 -3.78 -6.45
C GLU A 45 12.10 -2.24 -6.52
N PHE A 46 12.19 -1.52 -5.40
CA PHE A 46 12.05 -0.07 -5.36
C PHE A 46 13.30 0.62 -5.92
N PRO A 47 13.16 1.52 -6.92
CA PRO A 47 14.30 2.25 -7.45
C PRO A 47 14.87 3.21 -6.40
N GLU A 48 16.20 3.32 -6.34
CA GLU A 48 16.91 4.29 -5.48
C GLU A 48 16.57 5.74 -5.80
#